data_AF-A0A3A8YXC8-F1
#
_entry.id   AF-A0A3A8YXC8-F1
#
_cell.length_a   1.000
_cell.length_b   1.000
_cell.length_c   1.000
_cell.angle_alpha   90.00
_cell.angle_beta   90.00
_cell.angle_gamma   90.00
#
_symmetry.space_group_name_H-M   'P 1'
#
loop_
_entity.id
_entity.type
_entity.pdbx_description
1 polymer ?
#
loop_
_entity_poly.entity_id
_entity_poly.type
_entity_poly.pdbx_seq_one_letter_code
_entity_poly.pdbx_strand_id
1 'polypeptide(L)'
;MSRADKRGRHHLHIELTLAQYQRLVAQAKQCGLSRRAYLVRLIEGTPIRARPSQEIKDLRTEIHHIGNNINRALVRAIANPTWQSGSKTLILRVIH
;
A
#
# COMPACT_ATOMS: atom_id res chain seq x y z
N MET A 1 -13.05 15.59 32.45
CA MET A 1 -12.13 15.83 31.31
C MET A 1 -11.19 14.64 31.16
N SER A 2 -11.14 14.01 29.98
CA SER A 2 -10.31 12.84 29.68
C SER A 2 -8.82 13.20 29.78
N ARG A 3 -8.07 12.54 30.68
CA ARG A 3 -6.62 12.75 30.83
C ARG A 3 -5.90 12.34 29.55
N ALA A 4 -5.06 13.23 29.03
CA ALA A 4 -4.17 12.91 27.92
C ALA A 4 -3.07 11.93 28.39
N ASP A 5 -2.67 11.00 27.52
CA ASP A 5 -1.53 10.14 27.79
C ASP A 5 -0.19 10.88 27.62
N LYS A 6 0.93 10.19 27.86
CA LYS A 6 2.30 10.74 27.73
C LYS A 6 2.65 11.27 26.32
N ARG A 7 1.78 11.06 25.32
CA ARG A 7 1.92 11.52 23.93
C ARG A 7 0.86 12.55 23.55
N GLY A 8 0.14 13.12 24.52
CA GLY A 8 -0.91 14.11 24.28
C GLY A 8 -2.19 13.52 23.68
N ARG A 9 -2.38 12.20 23.72
CA ARG A 9 -3.56 11.55 23.15
C ARG A 9 -4.67 11.48 24.18
N HIS A 10 -5.87 11.92 23.80
CA HIS A 10 -7.06 11.79 24.64
C HIS A 10 -7.78 10.47 24.33
N HIS A 11 -8.21 9.78 25.39
CA HIS A 11 -9.07 8.61 25.25
C HIS A 11 -10.52 9.06 24.99
N LEU A 12 -11.15 8.43 24.01
CA LEU A 12 -12.53 8.64 23.61
C LEU A 12 -13.32 7.36 23.89
N HIS A 13 -14.39 7.46 24.68
CA HIS A 13 -15.37 6.40 24.89
C HIS A 13 -16.62 6.74 24.08
N ILE A 14 -17.09 5.77 23.29
CA ILE A 14 -18.33 5.87 22.51
C ILE A 14 -19.18 4.63 22.75
N GLU A 15 -20.48 4.83 22.91
CA GLU A 15 -21.46 3.76 22.93
C GLU A 15 -22.07 3.63 21.54
N LEU A 16 -22.15 2.40 21.04
CA LEU A 16 -22.70 2.08 19.73
C LEU A 16 -23.75 1.00 19.90
N THR A 17 -24.85 1.12 19.16
CA THR A 17 -25.75 -0.01 18.98
C THR A 17 -25.01 -1.15 18.26
N LEU A 18 -25.51 -2.38 18.39
CA LEU A 18 -24.91 -3.53 17.72
C LEU A 18 -24.77 -3.29 16.21
N ALA A 19 -25.80 -2.74 15.57
CA ALA A 19 -25.80 -2.45 14.13
C ALA A 19 -24.74 -1.39 13.75
N GLN A 20 -24.58 -0.35 14.55
CA GLN A 20 -23.55 0.67 14.33
C GLN A 20 -22.14 0.09 14.48
N TYR A 21 -21.92 -0.72 15.51
CA TYR A 21 -20.64 -1.38 15.73
C TYR A 21 -20.28 -2.34 14.59
N GLN A 22 -21.24 -3.15 14.12
CA GLN A 22 -21.05 -4.04 12.98
C GLN A 22 -20.69 -3.26 11.71
N ARG A 23 -21.36 -2.13 11.46
CA ARG A 23 -21.06 -1.24 10.33
C ARG A 23 -19.65 -0.68 10.41
N LEU A 24 -19.24 -0.19 11.59
CA LEU A 24 -17.87 0.31 11.82
C LEU A 24 -16.82 -0.79 11.54
N VAL A 25 -17.06 -2.01 12.01
CA VAL A 25 -16.15 -3.15 11.77
C VAL A 25 -16.07 -3.47 10.27
N ALA A 26 -17.21 -3.55 9.58
CA ALA A 26 -17.26 -3.86 8.16
C ALA A 26 -16.53 -2.81 7.32
N GLN A 27 -16.81 -1.52 7.53
CA GLN A 27 -16.19 -0.42 6.79
C GLN A 27 -14.69 -0.33 7.05
N ALA A 28 -14.25 -0.44 8.30
CA ALA A 28 -12.83 -0.47 8.63
C ALA A 28 -12.11 -1.63 7.91
N LYS A 29 -12.72 -2.82 7.88
CA LYS A 29 -12.17 -4.00 7.18
C LYS A 29 -12.11 -3.80 5.66
N GLN A 30 -13.15 -3.22 5.06
CA GLN A 30 -13.19 -2.94 3.61
C GLN A 30 -12.06 -2.01 3.17
N CYS A 31 -11.66 -1.08 4.02
CA CYS A 31 -10.59 -0.13 3.75
C CYS A 31 -9.21 -0.61 4.24
N GLY A 32 -9.13 -1.80 4.86
CA GLY A 32 -7.89 -2.33 5.43
C GLY A 32 -7.36 -1.55 6.64
N LEU A 33 -8.23 -0.87 7.37
CA LEU A 33 -7.88 -0.03 8.53
C LEU A 33 -8.32 -0.69 9.84
N SER A 34 -7.64 -0.33 10.93
CA SER A 34 -8.18 -0.57 12.27
C SER A 34 -9.37 0.37 12.51
N ARG A 35 -10.29 0.00 13.41
CA ARG A 35 -11.44 0.85 13.80
C ARG A 35 -11.02 2.25 14.23
N ARG A 36 -9.92 2.36 15.01
CA ARG A 36 -9.34 3.64 15.40
C ARG A 36 -8.85 4.43 14.20
N ALA A 37 -8.06 3.81 13.31
CA ALA A 37 -7.53 4.50 12.14
C ALA A 37 -8.65 4.96 11.18
N TYR A 38 -9.70 4.16 11.05
CA TYR A 38 -10.90 4.52 10.28
C TYR A 38 -11.59 5.76 10.86
N LEU A 39 -11.87 5.78 12.18
CA LEU A 39 -12.50 6.92 12.85
C LEU A 39 -11.64 8.19 12.79
N VAL A 40 -10.34 8.07 13.02
CA VAL A 40 -9.41 9.20 12.93
C VAL A 40 -9.41 9.80 11.52
N ARG A 41 -9.35 8.97 10.47
CA ARG A 41 -9.41 9.47 9.09
C ARG A 41 -10.74 10.15 8.75
N LEU A 42 -11.85 9.65 9.28
CA LEU A 42 -13.15 10.31 9.12
C LEU A 42 -13.16 11.70 9.77
N ILE A 43 -12.61 11.83 10.98
CA ILE A 43 -12.51 13.12 11.70
C ILE A 43 -11.58 14.09 10.95
N GLU A 44 -10.46 13.59 10.43
CA GLU A 44 -9.49 14.37 9.66
C GLU A 44 -9.96 14.71 8.23
N GLY A 45 -11.12 14.19 7.78
CA GLY A 45 -11.61 14.36 6.42
C GLY A 45 -10.71 13.70 5.35
N THR A 46 -9.83 12.77 5.75
CA THR A 46 -8.92 12.10 4.83
C THR A 46 -9.68 11.09 3.97
N PRO A 47 -9.51 11.09 2.63
CA PRO A 47 -10.17 10.13 1.75
C PRO A 47 -9.88 8.67 2.18
N ILE A 48 -10.95 7.92 2.44
CA ILE A 48 -10.86 6.50 2.78
C ILE A 48 -11.13 5.68 1.51
N ARG A 49 -10.08 5.05 0.97
CA ARG A 49 -10.19 4.18 -0.21
C ARG A 49 -10.47 2.75 0.22
N ALA A 50 -11.27 2.05 -0.56
CA ALA A 50 -11.43 0.60 -0.42
C ALA A 50 -10.09 -0.10 -0.66
N ARG A 51 -9.91 -1.27 -0.05
CA ARG A 51 -8.78 -2.14 -0.35
C ARG A 51 -8.83 -2.53 -1.83
N PRO A 52 -7.69 -2.54 -2.54
CA PRO A 52 -7.65 -3.08 -3.90
C PRO A 52 -8.22 -4.51 -3.92
N SER A 53 -8.99 -4.82 -4.97
CA SER A 53 -9.52 -6.17 -5.20
C SER A 53 -8.36 -7.17 -5.31
N GLN A 54 -8.67 -8.46 -5.15
CA GLN A 54 -7.67 -9.51 -5.29
C GLN A 54 -7.08 -9.50 -6.71
N GLU A 55 -7.93 -9.36 -7.72
CA GLU A 55 -7.54 -9.18 -9.12
C GLU A 55 -6.50 -8.05 -9.32
N ILE A 56 -6.69 -6.88 -8.71
CA ILE A 56 -5.72 -5.78 -8.81
C ILE A 56 -4.40 -6.12 -8.13
N LYS A 57 -4.41 -6.91 -7.04
CA LYS A 57 -3.17 -7.37 -6.39
C LYS A 57 -2.45 -8.42 -7.22
N ASP A 58 -3.21 -9.34 -7.82
CA ASP A 58 -2.68 -10.39 -8.67
C ASP A 58 -2.03 -9.77 -9.90
N LEU A 59 -2.71 -8.80 -10.53
CA LEU A 59 -2.16 -8.02 -11.64
C LEU A 59 -0.89 -7.26 -11.23
N ARG A 60 -0.85 -6.62 -10.05
CA ARG A 60 0.37 -5.98 -9.54
C ARG A 60 1.51 -6.98 -9.36
N THR A 61 1.20 -8.18 -8.92
CA THR A 61 2.18 -9.27 -8.73
C THR A 61 2.69 -9.76 -10.07
N GLU A 62 1.82 -9.92 -11.05
CA GLU A 62 2.18 -10.30 -12.42
C GLU A 62 3.07 -9.25 -13.08
N ILE A 63 2.72 -7.96 -12.98
CA ILE A 63 3.55 -6.85 -13.46
C ILE A 63 4.93 -6.88 -12.80
N HIS A 64 5.01 -7.15 -11.50
CA HIS A 64 6.28 -7.28 -10.80
C HIS A 64 7.11 -8.46 -11.34
N HIS A 65 6.49 -9.62 -11.59
CA HIS A 65 7.18 -10.77 -12.20
C HIS A 65 7.68 -10.46 -13.61
N ILE A 66 6.90 -9.75 -14.42
CA ILE A 66 7.31 -9.28 -15.76
C ILE A 66 8.53 -8.36 -15.64
N GLY A 67 8.47 -7.36 -14.75
CA GLY A 67 9.60 -6.46 -14.49
C GLY A 67 10.86 -7.21 -14.07
N ASN A 68 10.75 -8.21 -13.20
CA ASN A 68 11.88 -9.05 -12.79
C ASN A 68 12.44 -9.89 -13.94
N ASN A 69 11.59 -10.42 -14.82
CA ASN A 69 12.01 -11.16 -16.00
C ASN A 69 12.77 -10.28 -16.99
N ILE A 70 12.28 -9.06 -17.22
CA ILE A 70 12.95 -8.04 -18.03
C ILE A 70 14.31 -7.69 -17.42
N ASN A 71 14.36 -7.34 -16.13
CA ASN A 71 15.61 -6.99 -15.45
C ASN A 71 16.64 -8.12 -15.55
N ARG A 72 16.24 -9.38 -15.35
CA ARG A 72 17.14 -10.53 -15.51
C ARG A 72 17.69 -10.65 -16.93
N ALA A 73 16.85 -10.44 -17.95
CA ALA A 73 17.28 -10.47 -19.35
C ALA A 73 18.27 -9.34 -19.66
N LEU A 74 17.99 -8.13 -19.17
CA LEU A 74 18.85 -6.96 -19.34
C LEU A 74 20.21 -7.11 -18.65
N VAL A 75 20.24 -7.66 -17.43
CA VAL A 75 21.49 -8.00 -16.73
C VAL A 75 22.34 -8.98 -17.55
N ARG A 76 21.71 -10.00 -18.15
CA ARG A 76 22.40 -10.95 -19.05
C ARG A 76 22.93 -10.25 -20.31
N ALA A 77 22.17 -9.32 -20.88
CA ALA A 77 22.61 -8.55 -22.05
C ALA A 77 23.82 -7.65 -21.75
N ILE A 78 23.86 -6.99 -20.58
CA ILE A 78 25.03 -6.19 -20.16
C ILE A 78 26.29 -7.06 -20.00
N ALA A 79 26.12 -8.27 -19.47
CA ALA A 79 27.23 -9.23 -19.32
C ALA A 79 27.77 -9.75 -20.67
N ASN A 80 27.03 -9.57 -21.77
CA ASN A 80 27.50 -9.97 -23.10
C ASN A 80 28.61 -9.02 -23.60
N PRO A 81 29.82 -9.52 -23.90
CA PRO A 81 30.93 -8.68 -24.35
C PRO A 81 30.72 -8.06 -25.73
N THR A 82 29.82 -8.59 -26.57
CA THR A 82 29.58 -8.07 -27.93
C THR A 82 28.68 -6.84 -27.98
N TRP A 83 28.03 -6.49 -26.88
CA TRP A 83 27.16 -5.31 -26.79
C TRP A 83 27.99 -4.04 -26.58
N GLN A 84 27.69 -3.01 -27.36
CA GLN A 84 28.40 -1.73 -27.31
C GLN A 84 28.16 -0.98 -25.99
N SER A 85 29.14 -0.20 -25.55
CA SER A 85 29.15 0.56 -24.29
C SER A 85 27.96 1.51 -24.16
N GLY A 86 27.53 2.13 -25.28
CA GLY A 86 26.35 3.00 -25.32
C GLY A 86 25.05 2.26 -25.01
N SER A 87 24.88 1.05 -25.55
CA SER A 87 23.73 0.19 -25.28
C SER A 87 23.69 -0.28 -23.82
N LYS A 88 24.85 -0.60 -23.23
CA LYS A 88 24.96 -0.98 -21.81
C LYS A 88 24.58 0.16 -20.86
N THR A 89 24.96 1.38 -21.20
CA THR A 89 24.67 2.58 -20.41
C THR A 89 23.16 2.91 -20.40
N LEU A 90 22.48 2.76 -21.54
CA LEU A 90 21.03 2.91 -21.64
C LEU A 90 20.28 1.87 -20.80
N ILE A 91 20.72 0.61 -20.84
CA ILE A 91 20.11 -0.48 -20.07
C ILE A 91 20.23 -0.25 -18.55
N LEU A 92 21.39 0.20 -18.06
CA LEU A 92 21.59 0.49 -16.64
C LEU A 92 20.61 1.55 -16.12
N ARG A 93 20.18 2.52 -16.94
CA ARG A 93 19.20 3.54 -16.55
C ARG A 93 17.76 3.01 -16.42
N VAL A 94 17.46 1.82 -16.93
CA VAL A 94 16.12 1.20 -16.88
C VAL A 94 15.99 0.20 -15.73
N ILE A 95 17.10 -0.35 -15.24
CA ILE A 95 17.13 -1.36 -14.17
C ILE A 95 17.05 -0.72 -12.76
N HIS A 96 17.48 0.54 -12.60
CA HIS A 96 17.48 1.31 -11.35
C HIS A 96 16.23 2.19 -11.18
#